data_AF-A0A523XXA0-F1
#
_entry.id   AF-A0A523XXA0-F1
#
_cell.length_a   1.000
_cell.length_b   1.000
_cell.length_c   1.000
_cell.angle_alpha   90.00
_cell.angle_beta   90.00
_cell.angle_gamma   90.00
#
_symmetry.space_group_name_H-M   'P 1'
#
loop_
_entity.id
_entity.type
_entity.pdbx_description
1 polymer ?
#
loop_
_entity_poly.entity_id
_entity_poly.type
_entity_poly.pdbx_seq_one_letter_code
_entity_poly.pdbx_strand_id
1 'polypeptide(L)'
;METLGTYSIDYCSKEVGHDSYAQFAVDWDWKQKDQWARSIRDGGGGTPWVNYPGLDEEAYCAILEHFELRDWAGEFPMEKIIYMSPGQLARARREKETQLNLQRKEMVSHAVGNQVPAESYA
;
A
#
# COMPACT_ATOMS: atom_id res chain seq x y z
N MET A 1 -22.04 -9.34 -1.11
CA MET A 1 -20.99 -8.47 -0.57
C MET A 1 -20.07 -8.20 -1.74
N GLU A 2 -20.17 -7.00 -2.34
CA GLU A 2 -19.34 -6.65 -3.48
C GLU A 2 -17.88 -6.62 -3.01
N THR A 3 -17.00 -7.35 -3.69
CA THR A 3 -15.56 -7.27 -3.46
C THR A 3 -15.12 -5.87 -3.85
N LEU A 4 -14.59 -5.10 -2.89
CA LEU A 4 -14.17 -3.70 -3.08
C LEU A 4 -12.99 -3.51 -4.05
N GLY A 5 -12.56 -4.58 -4.73
CA GLY A 5 -11.39 -4.62 -5.58
C GLY A 5 -10.11 -4.76 -4.75
N THR A 6 -8.98 -4.56 -5.41
CA THR A 6 -7.65 -4.54 -4.79
C THR A 6 -7.32 -3.10 -4.36
N TYR A 7 -6.74 -2.94 -3.18
CA TYR A 7 -6.16 -1.67 -2.77
C TYR A 7 -4.69 -1.63 -3.16
N SER A 8 -4.35 -0.79 -4.12
CA SER A 8 -2.98 -0.62 -4.62
C SER A 8 -2.32 0.65 -4.08
N ILE A 9 -1.01 0.60 -3.84
CA ILE A 9 -0.15 1.74 -3.54
C ILE A 9 1.05 1.69 -4.50
N ASP A 10 1.07 2.58 -5.47
CA ASP A 10 2.22 2.75 -6.36
C ASP A 10 3.44 3.31 -5.63
N TYR A 11 4.64 2.80 -5.95
CA TYR A 11 5.90 3.29 -5.42
C TYR A 11 7.05 3.15 -6.42
N CYS A 12 8.12 3.93 -6.20
CA CYS A 12 9.35 3.84 -7.00
C CYS A 12 10.34 2.92 -6.30
N SER A 13 10.80 1.86 -6.98
CA SER A 13 11.86 0.99 -6.47
C SER A 13 13.24 1.43 -6.96
N LYS A 14 14.27 1.30 -6.11
CA LYS A 14 15.67 1.54 -6.51
C LYS A 14 16.32 0.33 -7.19
N GLU A 15 15.68 -0.85 -7.11
CA GLU A 15 16.19 -2.08 -7.74
C GLU A 15 16.25 -1.97 -9.26
N VAL A 16 15.37 -1.14 -9.83
CA VAL A 16 15.38 -0.82 -11.24
C VAL A 16 16.10 0.50 -11.45
N GLY A 17 17.13 0.50 -12.31
CA GLY A 17 17.89 1.70 -12.61
C GLY A 17 16.98 2.84 -13.10
N HIS A 18 17.43 4.09 -12.97
CA HIS A 18 16.67 5.30 -13.33
C HIS A 18 16.15 5.33 -14.78
N ASP A 19 16.67 4.47 -15.66
CA ASP A 19 16.26 4.32 -17.07
C ASP A 19 15.18 3.24 -17.30
N SER A 20 14.71 2.56 -16.25
CA SER A 20 13.64 1.57 -16.38
C SER A 20 12.27 2.25 -16.41
N TYR A 21 11.40 1.75 -17.28
CA TYR A 21 9.96 2.06 -17.26
C TYR A 21 9.18 1.19 -16.28
N ALA A 22 9.87 0.41 -15.44
CA ALA A 22 9.21 -0.47 -14.50
C ALA A 22 8.50 0.34 -13.42
N GLN A 23 7.26 -0.05 -13.14
CA GLN A 23 6.46 0.54 -12.09
C GLN A 23 6.12 -0.53 -11.08
N PHE A 24 6.17 -0.17 -9.81
CA PHE A 24 5.91 -1.06 -8.70
C PHE A 24 4.66 -0.59 -7.96
N ALA A 25 3.92 -1.56 -7.46
CA ALA A 25 2.84 -1.32 -6.53
C ALA A 25 2.87 -2.36 -5.42
N VAL A 26 2.24 -2.04 -4.32
CA VAL A 26 1.95 -2.99 -3.25
C VAL A 26 0.43 -3.06 -3.06
N ASP A 27 -0.08 -4.28 -3.14
CA ASP A 27 -1.48 -4.59 -3.36
C ASP A 27 -2.05 -5.42 -2.21
N TRP A 28 -3.10 -4.92 -1.58
CA TRP A 28 -3.84 -5.67 -0.58
C TRP A 28 -4.83 -6.64 -1.22
N ASP A 29 -4.83 -7.88 -0.77
CA ASP A 29 -5.83 -8.90 -1.12
C ASP A 29 -5.91 -9.18 -2.64
N TRP A 30 -4.75 -9.11 -3.34
CA TRP A 30 -4.67 -9.34 -4.79
C TRP A 30 -4.36 -10.80 -5.16
N LYS A 31 -3.10 -11.21 -4.98
CA LYS A 31 -2.64 -12.61 -5.21
C LYS A 31 -2.47 -13.38 -3.91
N GLN A 32 -2.34 -12.65 -2.81
CA GLN A 32 -2.21 -13.20 -1.46
C GLN A 32 -3.37 -12.65 -0.65
N LYS A 33 -4.25 -13.57 -0.23
CA LYS A 33 -5.45 -13.18 0.50
C LYS A 33 -5.08 -12.62 1.87
N ASP A 34 -5.74 -11.53 2.26
CA ASP A 34 -5.55 -10.87 3.56
C ASP A 34 -4.09 -10.47 3.83
N GLN A 35 -3.34 -10.20 2.76
CA GLN A 35 -1.93 -9.84 2.79
C GLN A 35 -1.58 -8.80 1.74
N TRP A 36 -0.55 -8.03 2.02
CA TRP A 36 0.12 -7.19 1.02
C TRP A 36 1.03 -8.03 0.13
N ALA A 37 0.90 -7.87 -1.19
CA ALA A 37 1.77 -8.48 -2.17
C ALA A 37 2.35 -7.40 -3.09
N ARG A 38 3.63 -7.50 -3.45
CA ARG A 38 4.23 -6.60 -4.44
C ARG A 38 3.80 -7.00 -5.85
N SER A 39 3.62 -6.01 -6.69
CA SER A 39 3.42 -6.18 -8.12
C SER A 39 4.34 -5.26 -8.91
N ILE A 40 4.67 -5.70 -10.11
CA ILE A 40 5.51 -4.95 -11.05
C ILE A 40 4.85 -4.97 -12.42
N ARG A 41 4.99 -3.89 -13.17
CA ARG A 41 4.78 -3.89 -14.62
C ARG A 41 6.01 -3.32 -15.30
N ASP A 42 6.46 -3.97 -16.37
CA ASP A 42 7.57 -3.51 -17.19
C ASP A 42 7.04 -2.81 -18.44
N GLY A 43 7.37 -1.53 -18.62
CA GLY A 43 6.90 -0.71 -19.75
C GLY A 43 5.62 0.11 -19.49
N GLY A 44 5.20 0.83 -20.53
CA GLY A 44 4.05 1.76 -20.48
C GLY A 44 2.68 1.09 -20.38
N GLY A 45 1.62 1.91 -20.34
CA GLY A 45 0.22 1.49 -20.18
C GLY A 45 -0.24 0.50 -21.26
N GLY A 46 -0.14 -0.79 -20.95
CA GLY A 46 -0.47 -1.89 -21.86
C GLY A 46 0.08 -3.23 -21.36
N THR A 47 1.20 -3.21 -20.60
CA THR A 47 1.73 -4.40 -19.94
C THR A 47 0.90 -4.73 -18.68
N PRO A 48 0.49 -6.00 -18.48
CA PRO A 48 -0.20 -6.41 -17.26
C PRO A 48 0.72 -6.36 -16.04
N TRP A 49 0.14 -6.08 -14.87
CA TRP A 49 0.81 -6.25 -13.59
C TRP A 49 1.08 -7.73 -13.30
N VAL A 50 2.28 -8.04 -12.86
CA VAL A 50 2.71 -9.39 -12.46
C VAL A 50 3.16 -9.41 -11.01
N ASN A 51 3.00 -10.56 -10.34
CA ASN A 51 3.39 -10.73 -8.95
C ASN A 51 4.91 -10.60 -8.80
N TYR A 52 5.36 -9.75 -7.88
CA TYR A 52 6.77 -9.58 -7.52
C TYR A 52 7.02 -10.23 -6.14
N PRO A 53 8.03 -11.11 -5.99
CA PRO A 53 8.15 -11.95 -4.79
C PRO A 53 8.43 -11.18 -3.51
N GLY A 54 7.76 -11.54 -2.41
CA GLY A 54 8.02 -11.02 -1.06
C GLY A 54 7.55 -9.58 -0.83
N LEU A 55 7.56 -9.15 0.43
CA LEU A 55 7.43 -7.76 0.84
C LEU A 55 8.81 -7.30 1.33
N ASP A 56 9.37 -6.28 0.71
CA ASP A 56 10.70 -5.75 1.08
C ASP A 56 10.59 -4.42 1.82
N GLU A 57 11.74 -3.86 2.18
CA GLU A 57 11.83 -2.59 2.91
C GLU A 57 11.22 -1.43 2.13
N GLU A 58 11.36 -1.39 0.80
CA GLU A 58 10.80 -0.32 -0.04
C GLU A 58 9.27 -0.37 -0.07
N ALA A 59 8.67 -1.54 -0.29
CA ALA A 59 7.22 -1.69 -0.25
C ALA A 59 6.66 -1.45 1.16
N TYR A 60 7.36 -1.91 2.21
CA TYR A 60 7.00 -1.58 3.59
C TYR A 60 7.02 -0.07 3.85
N CYS A 61 8.07 0.62 3.42
CA CYS A 61 8.15 2.08 3.53
C CYS A 61 7.01 2.76 2.75
N ALA A 62 6.69 2.29 1.54
CA ALA A 62 5.60 2.82 0.75
C ALA A 62 4.25 2.71 1.47
N ILE A 63 3.97 1.58 2.12
CA ILE A 63 2.76 1.43 2.96
C ILE A 63 2.78 2.46 4.09
N LEU A 64 3.86 2.54 4.87
CA LEU A 64 3.92 3.49 5.98
C LEU A 64 3.81 4.95 5.55
N GLU A 65 4.41 5.33 4.42
CA GLU A 65 4.32 6.67 3.87
C GLU A 65 2.89 7.00 3.42
N HIS A 66 2.24 6.07 2.71
CA HIS A 66 0.86 6.24 2.23
C HIS A 66 -0.14 6.48 3.37
N PHE A 67 0.04 5.76 4.48
CA PHE A 67 -0.79 5.89 5.67
C PHE A 67 -0.27 6.93 6.69
N GLU A 68 0.83 7.64 6.36
CA GLU A 68 1.52 8.59 7.25
C GLU A 68 1.86 8.02 8.63
N LEU A 69 2.36 6.78 8.67
CA LEU A 69 2.71 6.07 9.90
C LEU A 69 4.23 5.97 10.14
N ARG A 70 5.05 6.61 9.29
CA ARG A 70 6.52 6.49 9.32
C ARG A 70 7.15 6.88 10.66
N ASP A 71 6.66 7.93 11.30
CA ASP A 71 7.16 8.39 12.60
C ASP A 71 6.90 7.38 13.73
N TRP A 72 6.00 6.42 13.51
CA TRP A 72 5.65 5.35 14.44
C TRP A 72 6.05 3.97 13.92
N ALA A 73 7.00 3.86 12.99
CA ALA A 73 7.41 2.59 12.40
C ALA A 73 7.74 1.49 13.43
N GLY A 74 8.24 1.85 14.62
CA GLY A 74 8.48 0.90 15.72
C GLY A 74 7.22 0.22 16.27
N GLU A 75 6.04 0.83 16.13
CA GLU A 75 4.73 0.26 16.51
C GLU A 75 4.10 -0.59 15.39
N PHE A 76 4.65 -0.46 14.18
CA PHE A 76 4.16 -1.05 12.95
C PHE A 76 5.27 -1.82 12.22
N PRO A 77 5.90 -2.82 12.85
CA PRO A 77 6.96 -3.59 12.20
C PRO A 77 6.42 -4.34 10.97
N MET A 78 7.32 -4.69 10.04
CA MET A 78 6.96 -5.29 8.74
C MET A 78 6.12 -6.57 8.90
N GLU A 79 6.44 -7.42 9.87
CA GLU A 79 5.74 -8.68 10.15
C GLU A 79 4.29 -8.46 10.59
N LYS A 80 3.98 -7.27 11.13
CA LYS A 80 2.63 -6.84 11.47
C LYS A 80 1.95 -6.20 10.27
N ILE A 81 2.63 -5.27 9.59
CA ILE A 81 2.08 -4.52 8.44
C ILE A 81 1.61 -5.45 7.33
N ILE A 82 2.35 -6.51 7.02
CA ILE A 82 2.01 -7.43 5.93
C ILE A 82 0.60 -8.04 6.07
N TYR A 83 0.08 -8.15 7.30
CA TYR A 83 -1.26 -8.67 7.60
C TYR A 83 -2.25 -7.58 8.03
N MET A 84 -1.87 -6.31 7.99
CA MET A 84 -2.78 -5.21 8.33
C MET A 84 -3.50 -4.72 7.09
N SER A 85 -4.83 -4.77 7.11
CA SER A 85 -5.65 -4.26 6.01
C SER A 85 -5.53 -2.74 5.85
N PRO A 86 -5.88 -2.17 4.69
CA PRO A 86 -5.96 -0.73 4.51
C PRO A 86 -6.84 -0.06 5.57
N GLY A 87 -7.96 -0.67 5.95
CA GLY A 87 -8.84 -0.11 6.98
C GLY A 87 -8.24 -0.15 8.37
N GLN A 88 -7.47 -1.20 8.71
CA GLN A 88 -6.72 -1.27 9.97
C GLN A 88 -5.62 -0.20 10.03
N LEU A 89 -4.89 0.02 8.93
CA LEU A 89 -3.87 1.07 8.84
C LEU A 89 -4.49 2.46 8.91
N ALA A 90 -5.60 2.68 8.21
CA ALA A 90 -6.34 3.93 8.30
C ALA A 90 -6.84 4.20 9.73
N ARG A 91 -7.34 3.17 10.44
CA ARG A 91 -7.74 3.29 11.85
C ARG A 91 -6.56 3.65 12.74
N ALA A 92 -5.42 2.98 12.56
CA ALA A 92 -4.21 3.32 13.29
C ALA A 92 -3.79 4.78 13.04
N ARG A 93 -3.90 5.26 11.80
CA ARG A 93 -3.69 6.68 11.48
C ARG A 93 -4.68 7.59 12.21
N ARG A 94 -5.98 7.26 12.23
CA ARG A 94 -7.01 8.05 12.97
C ARG A 94 -6.72 8.15 14.46
N GLU A 95 -6.19 7.09 15.06
CA GLU A 95 -5.78 7.10 16.47
C GLU A 95 -4.65 8.11 16.70
N LYS A 96 -3.63 8.12 15.82
CA LYS A 96 -2.53 9.10 15.89
C LYS A 96 -3.00 10.53 15.65
N GLU A 97 -3.89 10.74 14.69
CA GLU A 97 -4.49 12.06 14.42
C GLU A 97 -5.21 12.59 15.67
N THR A 98 -5.97 11.75 16.36
CA THR A 98 -6.72 12.13 17.57
C THR A 98 -5.77 12.38 18.75
N GLN A 99 -4.81 11.50 18.98
CA GLN A 99 -3.87 11.58 20.11
C GLN A 99 -2.97 12.82 20.03
N LEU A 100 -2.58 13.21 18.82
CA LEU A 100 -1.59 14.25 18.57
C LEU A 100 -2.19 15.52 17.95
N ASN A 101 -3.52 15.57 17.82
CA ASN A 101 -4.27 16.67 17.20
C ASN A 101 -3.75 17.03 15.80
N LEU A 102 -3.52 16.02 14.97
CA LEU A 102 -3.04 16.20 13.59
C LEU A 102 -4.21 16.45 12.65
N GLN A 103 -3.92 17.08 11.50
CA GLN A 103 -4.90 17.23 10.44
C GLN A 103 -5.30 15.86 9.89
N ARG A 104 -6.61 15.66 9.70
CA ARG A 104 -7.15 14.46 9.06
C ARG A 104 -6.68 14.38 7.60
N LYS A 105 -6.09 13.26 7.21
CA LYS A 105 -5.78 12.96 5.81
C LYS A 105 -6.68 11.89 5.21
N GLU A 106 -7.00 12.02 3.93
CA GLU A 106 -7.66 10.95 3.18
C GLU A 106 -6.61 9.98 2.63
N MET A 107 -6.87 8.68 2.81
CA MET A 107 -6.02 7.59 2.32
C MET A 107 -6.84 6.81 1.30
N VAL A 108 -6.49 6.95 0.03
CA VAL A 108 -7.24 6.37 -1.08
C VAL A 108 -6.33 5.45 -1.89
N SER A 109 -6.92 4.43 -2.51
CA SER A 109 -6.16 3.52 -3.36
C SER A 109 -5.65 4.23 -4.62
N HIS A 110 -4.45 3.86 -5.06
CA HIS A 110 -3.88 4.23 -6.37
C HIS A 110 -4.42 3.39 -7.53
N ALA A 111 -5.23 2.36 -7.27
CA ALA A 111 -5.81 1.51 -8.29
C ALA A 111 -6.63 2.34 -9.31
N VAL A 112 -6.26 2.25 -10.59
CA VAL A 112 -6.89 3.01 -11.67
C VAL A 112 -8.37 2.62 -11.79
N GLY A 113 -9.26 3.63 -11.75
CA GLY A 113 -10.70 3.43 -11.82
C GLY A 113 -11.34 2.95 -10.52
N ASN A 114 -10.56 2.72 -9.46
CA ASN A 114 -11.02 2.23 -8.17
C ASN A 114 -10.34 2.98 -7.00
N GLN A 115 -10.51 4.31 -6.95
CA GLN A 115 -10.00 5.17 -5.87
C GLN A 115 -10.88 5.08 -4.62
N VAL A 116 -10.93 3.88 -4.04
CA VAL A 116 -11.74 3.60 -2.86
C VAL A 116 -10.96 3.99 -1.59
N PRO A 117 -11.61 4.65 -0.60
CA PRO A 117 -10.98 4.95 0.68
C PRO A 117 -10.53 3.68 1.40
N ALA A 118 -9.38 3.75 2.07
CA ALA A 118 -8.79 2.65 2.82
C ALA A 118 -9.74 2.09 3.88
N GLU A 119 -10.54 2.93 4.54
CA GLU A 119 -11.52 2.53 5.55
C GLU A 119 -12.61 1.58 5.03
N SER A 120 -12.75 1.43 3.71
CA SER A 120 -13.70 0.50 3.11
C SER A 120 -13.23 -0.97 3.23
N TYR A 121 -11.94 -1.19 3.41
CA TYR A 121 -11.34 -2.53 3.45
C TYR A 121 -11.30 -3.07 4.88
N ALA A 122 -11.68 -4.33 5.09
CA ALA A 122 -11.68 -5.00 6.38
C ALA A 122 -10.30 -5.57 6.71
#